data_AF-A0A6N8F862-F1
#
_entry.id   AF-A0A6N8F862-F1
#
_cell.length_a   1.000
_cell.length_b   1.000
_cell.length_c   1.000
_cell.angle_alpha   90.00
_cell.angle_beta   90.00
_cell.angle_gamma   90.00
#
_symmetry.space_group_name_H-M   'P 1'
#
loop_
_entity.id
_entity.type
_entity.pdbx_description
1 polymer ?
#
loop_
_entity_poly.entity_id
_entity_poly.type
_entity_poly.pdbx_seq_one_letter_code
_entity_poly.pdbx_strand_id
1 'polypeptide(L)'
;MLSRLFPNFTQGPLPKAKLKQNDFSQSQSQSQTSHDQLSQEAVANLYFGANLEFAGQALNLTVHAEQAAINNAWHHGESKITAMIINAAPCGFCRQFINEVRDARLMPMNIAGKNVSLDDLLPDPFSPEVLGSNVMLFDSIDNGIVFDAIDKDLLRAVNSSYAPYTQNPSAVMIECDGGTKFIGRYAENCAYNPSLSPLQSALSLMALHGLNPNKHPIKRITLAEVKGQANQLGATKNVLTSLPQGIEFVHLLGEKA
;
A
#
# COMPACT_ATOMS: atom_id res chain seq x y z
N MET A 1 -33.27 -6.64 -41.40
CA MET A 1 -33.10 -5.35 -40.66
C MET A 1 -32.27 -5.67 -39.43
N LEU A 2 -31.06 -5.20 -39.19
CA LEU A 2 -30.16 -4.25 -39.85
C LEU A 2 -28.74 -4.76 -39.54
N SER A 3 -27.96 -4.98 -40.59
CA SER A 3 -26.53 -5.22 -40.53
C SER A 3 -25.78 -3.87 -40.53
N ARG A 4 -24.52 -3.91 -40.07
CA ARG A 4 -23.46 -2.88 -40.17
C ARG A 4 -23.33 -1.95 -38.96
N LEU A 5 -22.19 -2.07 -38.26
CA LEU A 5 -21.27 -0.97 -37.93
C LEU A 5 -20.05 -1.53 -37.17
N PHE A 6 -19.08 -2.07 -37.91
CA PHE A 6 -17.68 -2.12 -37.47
C PHE A 6 -16.80 -1.93 -38.71
N PRO A 7 -15.91 -0.92 -38.76
CA PRO A 7 -14.92 -0.84 -39.82
C PRO A 7 -13.82 -1.89 -39.59
N ASN A 8 -13.46 -2.58 -40.68
CA ASN A 8 -12.32 -3.48 -40.77
C ASN A 8 -11.02 -2.72 -40.47
N PHE A 9 -10.31 -3.10 -39.42
CA PHE A 9 -8.91 -2.71 -39.24
C PHE A 9 -8.01 -3.70 -39.97
N THR A 10 -7.40 -3.24 -41.06
CA THR A 10 -6.30 -3.94 -41.74
C THR A 10 -5.03 -3.83 -40.89
N GLN A 11 -4.35 -4.95 -40.68
CA GLN A 11 -3.04 -4.97 -40.02
C GLN A 11 -1.97 -4.37 -40.95
N GLY A 12 -1.61 -3.11 -40.71
CA GLY A 12 -0.37 -2.52 -41.22
C GLY A 12 0.78 -2.76 -40.24
N PRO A 13 2.05 -2.82 -40.71
CA PRO A 13 3.19 -3.03 -39.84
C PRO A 13 3.39 -1.87 -38.86
N LEU A 14 3.63 -2.20 -37.59
CA LEU A 14 3.91 -1.24 -36.52
C LEU A 14 5.21 -0.45 -36.79
N PRO A 15 5.22 0.89 -36.64
CA PRO A 15 6.43 1.67 -36.78
C PRO A 15 7.39 1.41 -35.61
N LYS A 16 8.65 1.07 -35.91
CA LYS A 16 9.74 0.99 -34.93
C LYS A 16 10.09 2.39 -34.41
N ALA A 17 9.65 2.72 -33.20
CA ALA A 17 10.13 3.92 -32.51
C ALA A 17 11.58 3.70 -32.03
N LYS A 18 12.49 4.59 -32.45
CA LYS A 18 13.85 4.69 -31.92
C LYS A 18 13.81 5.47 -30.60
N LEU A 19 14.33 4.89 -29.51
CA LEU A 19 14.67 5.67 -28.32
C LEU A 19 15.79 6.66 -28.65
N LYS A 20 15.51 7.97 -28.48
CA LYS A 20 16.56 8.97 -28.37
C LYS A 20 17.00 9.02 -26.91
N GLN A 21 18.25 8.64 -26.65
CA GLN A 21 18.94 9.02 -25.42
C GLN A 21 19.21 10.53 -25.51
N ASN A 22 18.73 11.28 -24.52
CA ASN A 22 19.14 12.67 -24.34
C ASN A 22 20.39 12.68 -23.46
N ASP A 23 21.48 13.18 -24.02
CA ASP A 23 22.72 13.52 -23.32
C ASP A 23 22.45 14.65 -22.32
N PHE A 24 22.60 14.37 -21.03
CA PHE A 24 22.71 15.41 -20.00
C PHE A 24 24.16 15.91 -19.97
N SER A 25 24.47 16.90 -20.82
CA SER A 25 25.67 17.70 -20.67
C SER A 25 25.42 18.84 -19.68
N GLN A 26 26.31 18.96 -18.71
CA GLN A 26 26.30 19.94 -17.64
C GLN A 26 26.46 21.37 -18.19
N SER A 27 25.61 22.30 -17.76
CA SER A 27 25.90 23.73 -17.81
C SER A 27 25.98 24.27 -16.38
N GLN A 28 27.21 24.52 -15.94
CA GLN A 28 27.47 25.31 -14.73
C GLN A 28 27.27 26.78 -15.08
N SER A 29 26.38 27.46 -14.37
CA SER A 29 26.40 28.92 -14.26
C SER A 29 26.59 29.27 -12.78
N GLN A 30 27.74 29.87 -12.48
CA GLN A 30 28.08 30.40 -11.17
C GLN A 30 27.35 31.73 -10.94
N SER A 31 26.62 31.83 -9.84
CA SER A 31 26.28 33.12 -9.23
C SER A 31 26.56 33.05 -7.74
N GLN A 32 27.57 33.78 -7.28
CA GLN A 32 27.89 33.98 -5.88
C GLN A 32 26.83 34.90 -5.23
N THR A 33 26.19 34.45 -4.15
CA THR A 33 25.72 35.33 -3.08
C THR A 33 25.64 34.60 -1.74
N SER A 34 26.34 35.19 -0.76
CA SER A 34 26.14 35.19 0.70
C SER A 34 25.96 33.86 1.46
N HIS A 35 27.01 33.53 2.21
CA HIS A 35 26.96 32.75 3.44
C HIS A 35 25.97 33.36 4.44
N ASP A 36 24.90 32.64 4.79
CA ASP A 36 24.50 32.42 6.18
C ASP A 36 23.34 31.39 6.23
N GLN A 37 23.53 30.36 7.07
CA GLN A 37 22.59 29.30 7.42
C GLN A 37 22.12 28.38 6.28
N LEU A 38 22.99 27.46 5.86
CA LEU A 38 22.53 26.16 5.36
C LEU A 38 21.83 25.45 6.52
N SER A 39 20.50 25.54 6.58
CA SER A 39 19.68 24.59 7.33
C SER A 39 20.18 23.19 6.99
N GLN A 40 20.43 22.34 8.00
CA GLN A 40 20.65 20.91 7.76
C GLN A 40 19.54 20.42 6.82
N GLU A 41 19.90 20.11 5.58
CA GLU A 41 18.94 19.59 4.60
C GLU A 41 18.34 18.31 5.20
N ALA A 42 17.07 18.36 5.57
CA ALA A 42 16.36 17.21 6.07
C ALA A 42 16.35 16.16 4.96
N VAL A 43 17.07 15.06 5.16
CA VAL A 43 17.01 13.91 4.26
C VAL A 43 15.65 13.26 4.45
N ALA A 44 14.78 13.35 3.44
CA ALA A 44 13.49 12.68 3.41
C ALA A 44 13.59 11.42 2.53
N ASN A 45 13.09 10.30 3.04
CA ASN A 45 12.93 9.08 2.24
C ASN A 45 11.74 9.25 1.27
N LEU A 46 11.89 8.72 0.06
CA LEU A 46 10.84 8.73 -0.97
C LEU A 46 10.30 7.31 -1.17
N TYR A 47 8.99 7.15 -1.00
CA TYR A 47 8.30 5.87 -1.14
C TYR A 47 7.35 5.91 -2.32
N PHE A 48 7.61 5.07 -3.32
CA PHE A 48 6.74 4.94 -4.48
C PHE A 48 5.51 4.10 -4.16
N GLY A 49 4.43 4.37 -4.90
CA GLY A 49 3.21 3.58 -4.92
C GLY A 49 2.69 3.42 -6.34
N ALA A 50 2.07 2.28 -6.62
CA ALA A 50 1.40 1.97 -7.87
C ALA A 50 0.15 1.16 -7.58
N ASN A 51 -0.88 1.28 -8.43
CA ASN A 51 -2.09 0.48 -8.28
C ASN A 51 -1.79 -1.00 -8.56
N LEU A 52 -2.49 -1.87 -7.83
CA LEU A 52 -2.43 -3.32 -7.99
C LEU A 52 -3.85 -3.88 -8.07
N GLU A 53 -4.15 -4.54 -9.18
CA GLU A 53 -5.45 -5.13 -9.49
C GLU A 53 -5.34 -6.66 -9.54
N PHE A 54 -6.42 -7.35 -9.15
CA PHE A 54 -6.48 -8.81 -9.10
C PHE A 54 -7.51 -9.33 -10.10
N ALA A 55 -7.04 -10.03 -11.14
CA ALA A 55 -7.90 -10.56 -12.19
C ALA A 55 -8.94 -11.55 -11.62
N GLY A 56 -10.21 -11.38 -12.02
CA GLY A 56 -11.31 -12.25 -11.56
C GLY A 56 -11.83 -11.96 -10.16
N GLN A 57 -11.34 -10.91 -9.49
CA GLN A 57 -11.78 -10.52 -8.15
C GLN A 57 -12.70 -9.30 -8.14
N ALA A 58 -13.40 -9.13 -7.02
CA ALA A 58 -14.16 -7.93 -6.76
C ALA A 58 -13.24 -6.70 -6.63
N LEU A 59 -13.67 -5.56 -7.19
CA LEU A 59 -12.85 -4.35 -7.29
C LEU A 59 -12.46 -3.75 -5.94
N ASN A 60 -13.19 -4.06 -4.87
CA ASN A 60 -12.85 -3.65 -3.51
C ASN A 60 -11.58 -4.33 -2.96
N LEU A 61 -11.01 -5.30 -3.68
CA LEU A 61 -9.72 -5.91 -3.34
C LEU A 61 -8.53 -5.18 -3.98
N THR A 62 -8.77 -4.18 -4.85
CA THR A 62 -7.74 -3.39 -5.52
C THR A 62 -6.94 -2.56 -4.53
N VAL A 63 -5.63 -2.46 -4.73
CA VAL A 63 -4.77 -1.50 -4.01
C VAL A 63 -4.57 -0.28 -4.89
N HIS A 64 -4.87 0.90 -4.37
CA HIS A 64 -4.63 2.16 -5.08
C HIS A 64 -3.18 2.64 -4.90
N ALA A 65 -2.71 3.53 -5.77
CA ALA A 65 -1.34 4.03 -5.72
C ALA A 65 -1.03 4.76 -4.39
N GLU A 66 -1.99 5.52 -3.87
CA GLU A 66 -1.91 6.24 -2.60
C GLU A 66 -1.79 5.25 -1.43
N GLN A 67 -2.62 4.21 -1.42
CA GLN A 67 -2.54 3.14 -0.42
C GLN A 67 -1.20 2.41 -0.51
N ALA A 68 -0.73 2.10 -1.71
CA ALA A 68 0.54 1.43 -1.94
C ALA A 68 1.74 2.28 -1.43
N ALA A 69 1.74 3.59 -1.68
CA ALA A 69 2.80 4.49 -1.22
C ALA A 69 2.83 4.60 0.32
N ILE A 70 1.65 4.76 0.93
CA ILE A 70 1.50 4.81 2.40
C ILE A 70 1.94 3.47 3.02
N ASN A 71 1.46 2.37 2.45
CA ASN A 71 1.83 1.01 2.87
C ASN A 71 3.35 0.80 2.76
N ASN A 72 3.97 1.25 1.67
CA ASN A 72 5.40 1.17 1.44
C ASN A 72 6.19 1.93 2.52
N ALA A 73 5.85 3.19 2.77
CA ALA A 73 6.48 3.99 3.82
C ALA A 73 6.30 3.36 5.21
N TRP A 74 5.08 2.95 5.54
CA TRP A 74 4.74 2.34 6.83
C TRP A 74 5.55 1.06 7.08
N HIS A 75 5.71 0.21 6.05
CA HIS A 75 6.48 -1.02 6.12
C HIS A 75 8.00 -0.83 6.14
N HIS A 76 8.50 0.36 5.77
CA HIS A 76 9.90 0.75 5.95
C HIS A 76 10.17 1.44 7.30
N GLY A 77 9.20 1.44 8.21
CA GLY A 77 9.38 1.92 9.58
C GLY A 77 9.25 3.43 9.74
N GLU A 78 8.72 4.14 8.74
CA GLU A 78 8.39 5.55 8.88
C GLU A 78 7.30 5.74 9.95
N SER A 79 7.35 6.89 10.63
CA SER A 79 6.39 7.26 11.69
C SER A 79 5.42 8.37 11.29
N LYS A 80 5.59 8.93 10.08
CA LYS A 80 4.70 9.95 9.49
C LYS A 80 4.93 10.08 7.99
N ILE A 81 3.98 10.68 7.30
CA ILE A 81 4.14 11.15 5.92
C ILE A 81 4.20 12.68 5.94
N THR A 82 5.28 13.26 5.42
CA THR A 82 5.50 14.73 5.44
C THR A 82 5.03 15.44 4.18
N ALA A 83 4.81 14.71 3.09
CA ALA A 83 4.25 15.22 1.85
C ALA A 83 3.76 14.06 0.97
N MET A 84 2.79 14.33 0.10
CA MET A 84 2.32 13.36 -0.89
C MET A 84 2.26 14.01 -2.27
N ILE A 85 2.80 13.35 -3.29
CA ILE A 85 2.81 13.83 -4.68
C ILE A 85 2.03 12.84 -5.53
N ILE A 86 0.99 13.32 -6.22
CA ILE A 86 0.09 12.50 -7.04
C ILE A 86 -0.15 13.21 -8.38
N ASN A 87 -0.25 12.44 -9.45
CA ASN A 87 -0.50 12.97 -10.79
C ASN A 87 -1.98 13.29 -11.08
N ALA A 88 -2.91 12.79 -10.26
CA ALA A 88 -4.35 13.00 -10.36
C ALA A 88 -4.97 13.13 -8.97
N ALA A 89 -6.14 13.76 -8.88
CA ALA A 89 -6.83 13.90 -7.60
C ALA A 89 -7.21 12.52 -7.04
N PRO A 90 -6.95 12.24 -5.76
CA PRO A 90 -7.28 10.96 -5.15
C PRO A 90 -8.81 10.76 -5.16
N CYS A 91 -9.25 9.52 -5.35
CA CYS A 91 -10.67 9.17 -5.24
C CYS A 91 -11.14 9.24 -3.78
N GLY A 92 -12.46 9.24 -3.55
CA GLY A 92 -13.02 9.29 -2.19
C GLY A 92 -12.51 8.17 -1.26
N PHE A 93 -12.29 6.97 -1.82
CA PHE A 93 -11.72 5.83 -1.09
C PHE A 93 -10.31 6.12 -0.59
N CYS A 94 -9.45 6.70 -1.43
CA CYS A 94 -8.08 7.07 -1.03
C CYS A 94 -8.06 8.26 -0.06
N ARG A 95 -8.92 9.26 -0.25
CA ARG A 95 -9.05 10.38 0.70
C ARG A 95 -9.40 9.86 2.10
N GLN A 96 -10.33 8.93 2.17
CA GLN A 96 -10.74 8.30 3.42
C GLN A 96 -9.65 7.41 4.02
N PHE A 97 -8.87 6.69 3.19
CA PHE A 97 -7.71 5.93 3.66
C PHE A 97 -6.61 6.84 4.22
N ILE A 98 -6.29 7.94 3.53
CA ILE A 98 -5.32 8.94 3.97
C ILE A 98 -5.75 9.55 5.32
N ASN A 99 -7.06 9.67 5.58
CA ASN A 99 -7.58 10.19 6.85
C ASN A 99 -7.21 9.34 8.09
N GLU A 100 -6.71 8.11 7.91
CA GLU A 100 -6.18 7.29 9.03
C GLU A 100 -4.73 7.63 9.37
N VAL A 101 -4.00 8.25 8.44
CA VAL A 101 -2.57 8.50 8.61
C VAL A 101 -2.38 9.58 9.67
N ARG A 102 -1.46 9.32 10.62
CA ARG A 102 -1.01 10.31 11.59
C ARG A 102 -0.66 11.63 10.91
N ASP A 103 -1.22 12.72 11.43
CA ASP A 103 -1.01 14.10 10.96
C ASP A 103 -1.39 14.34 9.48
N ALA A 104 -2.24 13.49 8.88
CA ALA A 104 -2.63 13.61 7.46
C ALA A 104 -3.22 14.97 7.09
N ARG A 105 -3.87 15.64 8.03
CA ARG A 105 -4.48 16.97 7.86
C ARG A 105 -3.44 18.08 7.73
N LEU A 106 -2.24 17.87 8.27
CA LEU A 106 -1.09 18.77 8.18
C LEU A 106 -0.20 18.46 6.97
N MET A 107 -0.41 17.33 6.31
CA MET A 107 0.42 16.85 5.21
C MET A 107 0.13 17.65 3.92
N PRO A 108 1.10 18.39 3.36
CA PRO A 108 0.94 19.01 2.05
C PRO A 108 0.80 17.96 0.95
N MET A 109 -0.20 18.13 0.08
CA MET A 109 -0.37 17.29 -1.11
C MET A 109 -0.12 18.11 -2.38
N ASN A 110 0.75 17.61 -3.25
CA ASN A 110 0.92 18.14 -4.60
C ASN A 110 0.16 17.25 -5.59
N ILE A 111 -0.90 17.78 -6.18
CA ILE A 111 -1.74 17.08 -7.15
C ILE A 111 -1.57 17.76 -8.50
N ALA A 112 -0.87 17.10 -9.42
CA ALA A 112 -0.57 17.61 -10.76
C ALA A 112 0.00 19.05 -10.74
N GLY A 113 0.92 19.33 -9.80
CA GLY A 113 1.56 20.64 -9.64
C GLY A 113 0.79 21.64 -8.77
N LYS A 114 -0.42 21.30 -8.30
CA LYS A 114 -1.22 22.15 -7.41
C LYS A 114 -1.08 21.71 -5.97
N ASN A 115 -0.85 22.64 -5.06
CA ASN A 115 -0.86 22.36 -3.62
C ASN A 115 -2.30 22.34 -3.13
N VAL A 116 -2.69 21.25 -2.48
CA VAL A 116 -4.03 21.01 -1.95
C VAL A 116 -3.88 20.34 -0.58
N SER A 117 -4.76 20.66 0.37
CA SER A 117 -4.81 19.98 1.67
C SER A 117 -5.79 18.80 1.64
N LEU A 118 -5.72 17.91 2.63
CA LEU A 118 -6.73 16.86 2.77
C LEU A 118 -8.12 17.45 3.10
N ASP A 119 -8.19 18.58 3.81
CA ASP A 119 -9.45 19.25 4.15
C ASP A 119 -10.17 19.82 2.93
N ASP A 120 -9.42 20.32 1.94
CA ASP A 120 -10.00 20.77 0.66
C ASP A 120 -10.63 19.60 -0.11
N LEU A 121 -10.08 18.39 0.06
CA LEU A 121 -10.50 17.19 -0.66
C LEU A 121 -11.57 16.39 0.09
N LEU A 122 -11.57 16.45 1.42
CA LEU A 122 -12.46 15.68 2.29
C LEU A 122 -12.91 16.59 3.45
N PRO A 123 -13.81 17.55 3.18
CA PRO A 123 -14.43 18.38 4.21
C PRO A 123 -15.37 17.54 5.08
N ASP A 124 -15.49 17.91 6.36
CA ASP A 124 -16.34 17.24 7.36
C ASP A 124 -16.19 15.70 7.36
N PRO A 125 -14.96 15.19 7.55
CA PRO A 125 -14.67 13.78 7.38
C PRO A 125 -15.34 12.92 8.46
N PHE A 126 -15.73 11.70 8.08
CA PHE A 126 -15.88 10.62 9.04
C PHE A 126 -14.47 10.16 9.44
N SER A 127 -14.05 10.41 10.69
CA SER A 127 -12.66 10.25 11.13
C SER A 127 -12.51 9.28 12.30
N PRO A 128 -11.27 8.81 12.60
CA PRO A 128 -11.01 7.96 13.76
C PRO A 128 -11.54 8.56 15.08
N GLU A 129 -11.48 9.89 15.24
CA GLU A 129 -11.95 10.61 16.42
C GLU A 129 -13.48 10.51 16.59
N VAL A 130 -14.25 10.42 15.50
CA VAL A 130 -15.72 10.22 15.54
C VAL A 130 -16.08 8.88 16.19
N LEU A 131 -15.21 7.88 16.04
CA LEU A 131 -15.34 6.57 16.68
C LEU A 131 -14.64 6.49 18.05
N GLY A 132 -14.04 7.58 18.53
CA GLY A 132 -13.31 7.61 19.79
C GLY A 132 -11.96 6.88 19.77
N SER A 133 -11.39 6.62 18.58
CA SER A 133 -10.02 6.10 18.49
C SER A 133 -9.01 7.19 18.81
N ASN A 134 -8.03 6.86 19.66
CA ASN A 134 -6.89 7.73 19.99
C ASN A 134 -5.59 7.27 19.34
N VAL A 135 -5.65 6.23 18.50
CA VAL A 135 -4.52 5.65 17.78
C VAL A 135 -4.74 5.90 16.30
N MET A 136 -3.68 6.30 15.60
CA MET A 136 -3.67 6.55 14.16
C MET A 136 -2.74 5.56 13.44
N LEU A 137 -2.91 5.41 12.14
CA LEU A 137 -1.94 4.68 11.32
C LEU A 137 -0.59 5.43 11.38
N PHE A 138 0.52 4.68 11.44
CA PHE A 138 1.90 5.12 11.75
C PHE A 138 2.26 5.24 13.25
N ASP A 139 1.30 5.00 14.14
CA ASP A 139 1.61 4.92 15.57
C ASP A 139 2.47 3.71 15.90
N SER A 140 3.27 3.83 16.96
CA SER A 140 3.92 2.67 17.55
C SER A 140 2.85 1.85 18.30
N ILE A 141 2.56 0.66 17.77
CA ILE A 141 1.53 -0.25 18.28
C ILE A 141 2.19 -1.56 18.69
N ASP A 142 1.77 -2.07 19.84
CA ASP A 142 1.96 -3.47 20.25
C ASP A 142 0.62 -4.05 20.67
N ASN A 143 0.09 -4.96 19.84
CA ASN A 143 -1.21 -5.58 20.07
C ASN A 143 -1.17 -6.72 21.11
N GLY A 144 0.01 -7.20 21.51
CA GLY A 144 0.15 -8.24 22.52
C GLY A 144 -0.47 -9.59 22.13
N ILE A 145 -0.50 -9.93 20.84
CA ILE A 145 -0.98 -11.20 20.32
C ILE A 145 0.13 -12.24 20.41
N VAL A 146 -0.23 -13.43 20.87
CA VAL A 146 0.66 -14.59 21.01
C VAL A 146 0.14 -15.78 20.20
N PHE A 147 1.06 -16.63 19.78
CA PHE A 147 0.79 -17.85 19.01
C PHE A 147 1.68 -18.98 19.55
N ASP A 148 1.20 -20.23 19.48
CA ASP A 148 1.98 -21.41 19.90
C ASP A 148 3.28 -21.57 19.09
N ALA A 149 3.21 -21.36 17.78
CA ALA A 149 4.35 -21.40 16.86
C ALA A 149 4.12 -20.43 15.70
N ILE A 150 5.06 -19.52 15.48
CA ILE A 150 5.01 -18.51 14.41
C ILE A 150 6.41 -18.00 14.08
N ASP A 151 6.61 -17.55 12.84
CA ASP A 151 7.82 -16.82 12.44
C ASP A 151 7.94 -15.51 13.23
N LYS A 152 9.15 -15.16 13.69
CA LYS A 152 9.38 -13.99 14.54
C LYS A 152 9.06 -12.66 13.84
N ASP A 153 9.32 -12.56 12.55
CA ASP A 153 9.03 -11.33 11.79
C ASP A 153 7.54 -11.22 11.49
N LEU A 154 6.86 -12.35 11.24
CA LEU A 154 5.40 -12.37 11.12
C LEU A 154 4.72 -12.00 12.45
N LEU A 155 5.22 -12.49 13.58
CA LEU A 155 4.71 -12.11 14.92
C LEU A 155 4.87 -10.61 15.17
N ARG A 156 6.04 -10.03 14.85
CA ARG A 156 6.26 -8.58 14.95
C ARG A 156 5.29 -7.80 14.06
N ALA A 157 5.00 -8.32 12.87
CA ALA A 157 4.05 -7.69 11.96
C ALA A 157 2.63 -7.71 12.50
N VAL A 158 2.12 -8.86 12.99
CA VAL A 158 0.79 -8.94 13.64
C VAL A 158 0.71 -7.94 14.80
N ASN A 159 1.74 -7.91 15.65
CA ASN A 159 1.74 -7.03 16.83
C ASN A 159 1.86 -5.55 16.50
N SER A 160 2.29 -5.18 15.30
CA SER A 160 2.35 -3.79 14.84
C SER A 160 1.31 -3.43 13.77
N SER A 161 0.32 -4.30 13.52
CA SER A 161 -0.80 -4.01 12.63
C SER A 161 -1.75 -2.97 13.23
N TYR A 162 -2.40 -2.20 12.37
CA TYR A 162 -3.38 -1.17 12.75
C TYR A 162 -4.79 -1.72 12.59
N ALA A 163 -5.43 -2.12 13.70
CA ALA A 163 -6.78 -2.68 13.69
C ALA A 163 -7.63 -2.26 14.92
N PRO A 164 -7.80 -0.95 15.18
CA PRO A 164 -8.45 -0.46 16.40
C PRO A 164 -9.97 -0.67 16.43
N TYR A 165 -10.62 -1.00 15.30
CA TYR A 165 -12.09 -1.07 15.22
C TYR A 165 -12.59 -2.49 15.39
N THR A 166 -12.04 -3.45 14.64
CA THR A 166 -12.47 -4.86 14.76
C THR A 166 -11.66 -5.64 15.79
N GLN A 167 -10.56 -5.07 16.29
CA GLN A 167 -9.64 -5.75 17.20
C GLN A 167 -9.10 -7.06 16.61
N ASN A 168 -8.95 -7.10 15.27
CA ASN A 168 -8.30 -8.19 14.53
C ASN A 168 -6.93 -7.80 13.94
N PRO A 169 -5.92 -7.47 14.78
CA PRO A 169 -4.54 -7.41 14.33
C PRO A 169 -4.16 -8.63 13.50
N SER A 170 -3.75 -8.39 12.27
CA SER A 170 -3.46 -9.47 11.33
C SER A 170 -2.33 -9.10 10.38
N ALA A 171 -1.60 -10.11 9.93
CA ALA A 171 -0.50 -9.94 9.00
C ALA A 171 -0.37 -11.19 8.12
N VAL A 172 0.28 -11.00 6.96
CA VAL A 172 0.56 -12.06 6.00
C VAL A 172 2.06 -12.08 5.72
N MET A 173 2.63 -13.27 5.68
CA MET A 173 3.98 -13.52 5.15
C MET A 173 3.87 -14.32 3.85
N ILE A 174 4.46 -13.79 2.79
CA ILE A 174 4.68 -14.46 1.51
C ILE A 174 6.12 -14.97 1.50
N GLU A 175 6.30 -16.26 1.31
CA GLU A 175 7.61 -16.91 1.18
C GLU A 175 7.82 -17.35 -0.27
N CYS A 176 8.81 -16.75 -0.93
CA CYS A 176 9.16 -17.05 -2.31
C CYS A 176 10.21 -18.16 -2.42
N ASP A 177 10.34 -18.72 -3.62
CA ASP A 177 11.51 -19.48 -4.01
C ASP A 177 12.79 -18.66 -3.78
N GLY A 178 13.84 -19.31 -3.27
CA GLY A 178 15.10 -18.63 -2.92
C GLY A 178 15.11 -17.95 -1.54
N GLY A 179 14.02 -18.00 -0.77
CA GLY A 179 13.99 -17.56 0.63
C GLY A 179 13.62 -16.09 0.85
N THR A 180 13.36 -15.33 -0.20
CA THR A 180 12.83 -13.96 -0.10
C THR A 180 11.46 -13.97 0.58
N LYS A 181 11.25 -13.05 1.53
CA LYS A 181 9.99 -12.89 2.27
C LYS A 181 9.41 -11.50 2.05
N PHE A 182 8.09 -11.42 1.87
CA PHE A 182 7.33 -10.17 1.91
C PHE A 182 6.30 -10.26 3.02
N ILE A 183 6.27 -9.26 3.91
CA ILE A 183 5.35 -9.24 5.04
C ILE A 183 4.45 -8.01 4.93
N GLY A 184 3.14 -8.24 4.88
CA GLY A 184 2.11 -7.21 4.83
C GLY A 184 1.31 -7.18 6.13
N ARG A 185 1.01 -5.98 6.62
CA ARG A 185 0.23 -5.76 7.84
C ARG A 185 -1.16 -5.28 7.47
N TYR A 186 -2.12 -5.57 8.32
CA TYR A 186 -3.47 -5.05 8.19
C TYR A 186 -3.50 -3.58 8.62
N ALA A 187 -4.07 -2.74 7.76
CA ALA A 187 -4.36 -1.35 8.07
C ALA A 187 -5.87 -1.11 7.92
N GLU A 188 -6.55 -1.09 9.06
CA GLU A 188 -7.97 -0.77 9.12
C GLU A 188 -8.25 0.69 8.77
N ASN A 189 -9.52 0.94 8.47
CA ASN A 189 -10.07 2.26 8.28
C ASN A 189 -11.39 2.40 9.02
N CYS A 190 -11.65 3.57 9.60
CA CYS A 190 -12.86 3.88 10.34
C CYS A 190 -14.12 3.71 9.48
N ALA A 191 -14.03 3.98 8.17
CA ALA A 191 -15.12 3.75 7.22
C ALA A 191 -15.19 2.30 6.71
N TYR A 192 -14.43 1.39 7.30
CA TYR A 192 -14.33 -0.06 7.06
C TYR A 192 -13.87 -0.44 5.66
N ASN A 193 -14.62 -0.09 4.61
CA ASN A 193 -14.33 -0.46 3.23
C ASN A 193 -12.92 -0.04 2.74
N PRO A 194 -12.36 1.13 3.14
CA PRO A 194 -11.01 1.53 2.73
C PRO A 194 -9.87 0.73 3.37
N SER A 195 -10.16 -0.18 4.31
CA SER A 195 -9.14 -1.00 4.96
C SER A 195 -8.27 -1.75 3.95
N LEU A 196 -6.95 -1.76 4.17
CA LEU A 196 -6.00 -2.49 3.36
C LEU A 196 -5.69 -3.84 4.01
N SER A 197 -6.25 -4.92 3.45
CA SER A 197 -6.01 -6.30 3.87
C SER A 197 -4.53 -6.70 3.80
N PRO A 198 -4.04 -7.57 4.70
CA PRO A 198 -2.61 -7.86 4.85
C PRO A 198 -1.99 -8.60 3.65
N LEU A 199 -2.75 -9.44 2.94
CA LEU A 199 -2.23 -10.09 1.72
C LEU A 199 -2.00 -9.06 0.60
N GLN A 200 -2.93 -8.13 0.40
CA GLN A 200 -2.78 -7.03 -0.55
C GLN A 200 -1.61 -6.12 -0.19
N SER A 201 -1.42 -5.82 1.10
CA SER A 201 -0.26 -5.09 1.60
C SER A 201 1.05 -5.82 1.20
N ALA A 202 1.15 -7.13 1.44
CA ALA A 202 2.34 -7.92 1.10
C ALA A 202 2.61 -7.98 -0.42
N LEU A 203 1.56 -8.20 -1.22
CA LEU A 203 1.66 -8.26 -2.69
C LEU A 203 2.01 -6.89 -3.29
N SER A 204 1.52 -5.81 -2.71
CA SER A 204 1.90 -4.44 -3.09
C SER A 204 3.40 -4.21 -2.88
N LEU A 205 3.95 -4.62 -1.74
CA LEU A 205 5.39 -4.54 -1.47
C LEU A 205 6.21 -5.40 -2.45
N MET A 206 5.75 -6.62 -2.72
CA MET A 206 6.39 -7.51 -3.73
C MET A 206 6.44 -6.84 -5.10
N ALA A 207 5.33 -6.23 -5.54
CA ALA A 207 5.24 -5.53 -6.82
C ALA A 207 6.17 -4.30 -6.87
N LEU A 208 6.27 -3.55 -5.78
CA LEU A 208 7.17 -2.39 -5.67
C LEU A 208 8.66 -2.77 -5.66
N HIS A 209 8.99 -4.01 -5.29
CA HIS A 209 10.32 -4.59 -5.49
C HIS A 209 10.58 -5.07 -6.93
N GLY A 210 9.65 -4.80 -7.86
CA GLY A 210 9.75 -5.23 -9.26
C GLY A 210 9.52 -6.72 -9.48
N LEU A 211 9.05 -7.45 -8.45
CA LEU A 211 8.77 -8.88 -8.54
C LEU A 211 7.29 -9.11 -8.84
N ASN A 212 6.99 -10.23 -9.51
CA ASN A 212 5.61 -10.68 -9.65
C ASN A 212 5.51 -12.19 -9.41
N PRO A 213 4.36 -12.68 -8.89
CA PRO A 213 4.18 -14.10 -8.57
C PRO A 213 4.37 -15.07 -9.74
N ASN A 214 4.19 -14.63 -10.99
CA ASN A 214 4.38 -15.47 -12.18
C ASN A 214 5.86 -15.66 -12.55
N LYS A 215 6.75 -14.75 -12.15
CA LYS A 215 8.19 -14.80 -12.42
C LYS A 215 9.02 -15.15 -11.18
N HIS A 216 8.47 -14.91 -10.00
CA HIS A 216 9.06 -15.21 -8.70
C HIS A 216 8.08 -16.08 -7.94
N PRO A 217 8.18 -17.42 -8.11
CA PRO A 217 7.21 -18.34 -7.55
C PRO A 217 7.10 -18.20 -6.03
N ILE A 218 5.87 -18.27 -5.54
CA ILE A 218 5.56 -18.26 -4.11
C ILE A 218 5.42 -19.71 -3.65
N LYS A 219 6.15 -20.10 -2.61
CA LYS A 219 6.04 -21.42 -1.98
C LYS A 219 4.89 -21.47 -0.98
N ARG A 220 4.83 -20.45 -0.12
CA ARG A 220 3.91 -20.43 1.01
C ARG A 220 3.39 -19.03 1.27
N ILE A 221 2.11 -18.96 1.66
CA ILE A 221 1.48 -17.77 2.22
C ILE A 221 0.95 -18.15 3.60
N THR A 222 1.39 -17.44 4.62
CA THR A 222 0.93 -17.62 6.00
C THR A 222 0.13 -16.39 6.43
N LEU A 223 -1.17 -16.56 6.67
CA LEU A 223 -2.03 -15.56 7.32
C LEU A 223 -2.02 -15.82 8.83
N ALA A 224 -1.76 -14.78 9.62
CA ALA A 224 -1.90 -14.79 11.07
C ALA A 224 -2.91 -13.72 11.50
N GLU A 225 -3.93 -14.11 12.25
CA GLU A 225 -4.97 -13.20 12.75
C GLU A 225 -5.50 -13.64 14.13
N VAL A 226 -6.38 -12.85 14.75
CA VAL A 226 -6.82 -13.07 16.14
C VAL A 226 -8.02 -14.01 16.20
N LYS A 227 -7.92 -15.04 17.04
CA LYS A 227 -9.00 -15.98 17.31
C LYS A 227 -10.23 -15.24 17.86
N GLY A 228 -11.39 -15.50 17.26
CA GLY A 228 -12.66 -14.87 17.66
C GLY A 228 -12.91 -13.49 17.04
N GLN A 229 -11.91 -12.85 16.43
CA GLN A 229 -12.05 -11.58 15.69
C GLN A 229 -11.69 -11.72 14.19
N ALA A 230 -11.25 -12.91 13.78
CA ALA A 230 -10.80 -13.22 12.42
C ALA A 230 -11.77 -12.77 11.32
N ASN A 231 -11.27 -11.94 10.39
CA ASN A 231 -12.02 -11.41 9.26
C ASN A 231 -11.20 -11.33 7.95
N GLN A 232 -9.93 -11.74 7.95
CA GLN A 232 -9.06 -11.66 6.76
C GLN A 232 -9.01 -12.96 5.95
N LEU A 233 -9.40 -14.11 6.50
CA LEU A 233 -9.38 -15.39 5.79
C LEU A 233 -10.14 -15.36 4.46
N GLY A 234 -11.33 -14.75 4.42
CA GLY A 234 -12.15 -14.67 3.21
C GLY A 234 -11.51 -13.81 2.13
N ALA A 235 -11.06 -12.60 2.48
CA ALA A 235 -10.36 -11.70 1.56
C ALA A 235 -9.07 -12.33 1.02
N THR A 236 -8.31 -12.99 1.90
CA THR A 236 -7.08 -13.70 1.56
C THR A 236 -7.36 -14.82 0.56
N LYS A 237 -8.34 -15.70 0.85
CA LYS A 237 -8.71 -16.79 -0.07
C LYS A 237 -9.16 -16.30 -1.44
N ASN A 238 -9.91 -15.21 -1.50
CA ASN A 238 -10.32 -14.60 -2.77
C ASN A 238 -9.10 -14.19 -3.60
N VAL A 239 -8.18 -13.41 -3.03
CA VAL A 239 -6.96 -12.98 -3.74
C VAL A 239 -6.06 -14.15 -4.12
N LEU A 240 -5.96 -15.20 -3.29
CA LEU A 240 -5.21 -16.42 -3.60
C LEU A 240 -5.68 -17.08 -4.91
N THR A 241 -6.97 -17.01 -5.25
CA THR A 241 -7.47 -17.59 -6.51
C THR A 241 -6.98 -16.87 -7.77
N SER A 242 -6.43 -15.66 -7.62
CA SER A 242 -5.79 -14.89 -8.71
C SER A 242 -4.28 -15.11 -8.81
N LEU A 243 -3.70 -15.92 -7.93
CA LEU A 243 -2.27 -16.25 -7.94
C LEU A 243 -2.01 -17.60 -8.64
N PRO A 244 -0.76 -17.90 -9.03
CA PRO A 244 -0.38 -19.22 -9.54
C PRO A 244 -0.76 -20.35 -8.58
N GLN A 245 -1.07 -21.51 -9.15
CA GLN A 245 -1.40 -22.71 -8.37
C GLN A 245 -0.17 -23.29 -7.65
N GLY A 246 -0.41 -24.13 -6.65
CA GLY A 246 0.64 -24.84 -5.92
C GLY A 246 1.23 -24.09 -4.72
N ILE A 247 0.68 -22.93 -4.38
CA ILE A 247 1.05 -22.18 -3.17
C ILE A 247 0.47 -22.89 -1.94
N GLU A 248 1.33 -23.23 -0.98
CA GLU A 248 0.89 -23.70 0.33
C GLU A 248 0.26 -22.54 1.11
N PHE A 249 -0.94 -22.74 1.65
CA PHE A 249 -1.60 -21.74 2.48
C PHE A 249 -1.71 -22.20 3.93
N VAL A 250 -1.19 -21.39 4.85
CA VAL A 250 -1.25 -21.63 6.29
C VAL A 250 -2.06 -20.51 6.94
N HIS A 251 -2.96 -20.89 7.85
CA HIS A 251 -3.76 -19.95 8.62
C HIS A 251 -3.53 -20.19 10.11
N LEU A 252 -2.97 -19.20 10.80
CA LEU A 252 -2.66 -19.21 12.22
C LEU A 252 -3.64 -18.30 12.97
N LEU A 253 -4.13 -18.79 14.10
CA LEU A 253 -5.02 -18.04 14.99
C LEU A 253 -4.30 -17.81 16.32
N GLY A 254 -4.10 -16.55 16.66
CA GLY A 254 -3.44 -16.12 17.89
C GLY A 254 -4.45 -15.69 18.94
N GLU A 255 -3.98 -15.57 20.17
CA GLU A 255 -4.77 -15.11 21.31
C GLU A 255 -4.11 -13.87 21.92
N LYS A 256 -4.89 -13.03 22.60
CA LYS A 256 -4.34 -11.90 23.34
C LYS A 256 -3.66 -12.43 24.61
N ALA A 257 -2.43 -12.00 24.84
CA ALA A 257 -1.65 -12.36 26.04
C ALA A 257 -2.33 -11.91 27.34
#